data_AF-A0A1H3LKK3-F1
#
_entry.id   AF-A0A1H3LKK3-F1
#
_cell.length_a   1.000
_cell.length_b   1.000
_cell.length_c   1.000
_cell.angle_alpha   90.00
_cell.angle_beta   90.00
_cell.angle_gamma   90.00
#
_symmetry.space_group_name_H-M   'P 1'
#
loop_
_entity.id
_entity.type
_entity.pdbx_description
1 polymer ?
#
loop_
_entity_poly.entity_id
_entity_poly.type
_entity_poly.pdbx_seq_one_letter_code
_entity_poly.pdbx_strand_id
1 'polypeptide(L)'
;MTVRTGVANDYFDFLNRLEAALCAEGHAWGLLYVGAGNGTLTGSDGATGAYRGGSASVAEGFTLTALDAGRFQVVGAVAGDLGIAQVGQPFDSERLRFRINAGSTPFVAGDRFTLNTSPAWTLLRRYGCRNASARTTNLTNPTAVFDNRTDTWGNLPVAGLPAHASIEMIGPAVVKALTLGIGDNGARGPAAFELQRSDDGSAWSRVQAWSGQVWPSARMRRTYPITGSPTAARFWRLLITGTAGADPLEVNDVSFHTDLNADFELEDRAQWIVQAPGLDGQKAIFIGAELYEDAARAAYNLNWYGFRSHNPLRSLRTQTNVSGSRGLPLRNGPFAYWLAINGQRVVIIARVGTVYLSAYLGFINAYEPPSIHEYPLAIGACGSAETLTPDATDANFRCFFDPGRYALAVNYPDNVWRLHVNRYASGSSDIGDTETPGKVYPSAMSTWGDRANLRENLDGTSPVLPLVLGSSSPRHPLGEFDGCGWTTGFSTASESRIDHDGAAWMAFQNAFRISPDNYFALKLD
;
A
#
# COMPACT_ATOMS: atom_id res chain seq x y z
N MET A 1 -16.69 -6.82 6.21
CA MET A 1 -15.88 -6.00 5.26
C MET A 1 -15.17 -6.94 4.30
N THR A 2 -14.52 -6.51 3.21
CA THR A 2 -13.74 -7.45 2.36
C THR A 2 -12.47 -7.88 3.08
N VAL A 3 -12.34 -9.16 3.43
CA VAL A 3 -11.11 -9.75 3.99
C VAL A 3 -10.38 -10.61 2.95
N ARG A 4 -9.05 -10.48 2.87
CA ARG A 4 -8.17 -11.35 2.08
C ARG A 4 -7.00 -11.82 2.92
N THR A 5 -6.69 -13.12 2.86
CA THR A 5 -5.52 -13.69 3.53
C THR A 5 -4.67 -14.45 2.52
N GLY A 6 -3.36 -14.54 2.75
CA GLY A 6 -2.50 -15.30 1.85
C GLY A 6 -1.06 -15.38 2.32
N VAL A 7 -0.23 -15.97 1.47
CA VAL A 7 1.23 -15.99 1.63
C VAL A 7 1.82 -15.30 0.41
N ALA A 8 2.62 -14.27 0.64
CA ALA A 8 3.43 -13.65 -0.40
C ALA A 8 4.78 -14.36 -0.49
N ASN A 9 5.37 -14.42 -1.67
CA ASN A 9 6.71 -14.98 -1.89
C ASN A 9 7.82 -14.02 -1.39
N ASP A 10 7.58 -12.73 -1.49
CA ASP A 10 8.43 -11.64 -1.03
C ASP A 10 7.62 -10.32 -0.95
N TYR A 11 8.27 -9.22 -0.56
CA TYR A 11 7.65 -7.89 -0.46
C TYR A 11 7.11 -7.34 -1.79
N PHE A 12 7.69 -7.71 -2.93
CA PHE A 12 7.24 -7.26 -4.25
C PHE A 12 6.04 -8.08 -4.74
N ASP A 13 6.04 -9.39 -4.53
CA ASP A 13 4.87 -10.25 -4.73
C ASP A 13 3.70 -9.77 -3.84
N PHE A 14 3.98 -9.36 -2.61
CA PHE A 14 2.96 -8.76 -1.75
C PHE A 14 2.36 -7.50 -2.36
N LEU A 15 3.15 -6.58 -2.93
CA LEU A 15 2.62 -5.42 -3.63
C LEU A 15 1.70 -5.82 -4.80
N ASN A 16 2.09 -6.83 -5.59
CA ASN A 16 1.25 -7.34 -6.70
C ASN A 16 -0.10 -7.84 -6.17
N ARG A 17 -0.09 -8.62 -5.09
CA ARG A 17 -1.30 -9.16 -4.47
C ARG A 17 -2.17 -8.10 -3.83
N LEU A 18 -1.55 -7.10 -3.18
CA LEU A 18 -2.26 -5.96 -2.61
C LEU A 18 -2.95 -5.15 -3.70
N GLU A 19 -2.25 -4.82 -4.78
CA GLU A 19 -2.85 -4.11 -5.92
C GLU A 19 -4.03 -4.89 -6.52
N ALA A 20 -3.85 -6.19 -6.79
CA ALA A 20 -4.94 -7.02 -7.30
C ALA A 20 -6.13 -7.06 -6.32
N ALA A 21 -5.87 -7.16 -5.02
CA ALA A 21 -6.91 -7.15 -4.01
C ALA A 21 -7.67 -5.81 -3.97
N LEU A 22 -7.00 -4.67 -4.15
CA LEU A 22 -7.62 -3.35 -4.11
C LEU A 22 -8.35 -2.99 -5.41
N CYS A 23 -7.74 -3.31 -6.56
CA CYS A 23 -8.08 -2.72 -7.86
C CYS A 23 -8.84 -3.64 -8.83
N ALA A 24 -8.90 -4.95 -8.59
CA ALA A 24 -9.56 -5.86 -9.53
C ALA A 24 -11.09 -5.94 -9.34
N GLU A 25 -11.58 -5.74 -8.11
CA GLU A 25 -12.97 -5.98 -7.71
C GLU A 25 -13.42 -4.93 -6.67
N GLY A 26 -14.72 -4.71 -6.57
CA GLY A 26 -15.28 -3.84 -5.54
C GLY A 26 -15.29 -4.45 -4.14
N HIS A 27 -15.56 -3.61 -3.15
CA HIS A 27 -15.44 -3.99 -1.74
C HIS A 27 -16.77 -3.93 -1.00
N ALA A 28 -17.08 -5.00 -0.27
CA ALA A 28 -18.31 -5.12 0.50
C ALA A 28 -18.08 -4.75 1.98
N TRP A 29 -19.09 -4.18 2.62
CA TRP A 29 -19.00 -3.70 4.00
C TRP A 29 -20.38 -3.56 4.65
N GLY A 30 -20.41 -3.40 5.97
CA GLY A 30 -21.63 -3.13 6.72
C GLY A 30 -22.63 -4.28 6.72
N LEU A 31 -22.15 -5.53 6.82
CA LEU A 31 -23.02 -6.68 6.95
C LEU A 31 -23.83 -6.60 8.24
N LEU A 32 -25.15 -6.75 8.11
CA LEU A 32 -26.09 -6.86 9.20
C LEU A 32 -27.03 -8.02 8.94
N TYR A 33 -27.51 -8.65 10.00
CA TYR A 33 -28.50 -9.72 9.95
C TYR A 33 -29.66 -9.41 10.89
N VAL A 34 -30.88 -9.67 10.41
CA VAL A 34 -32.12 -9.59 11.18
C VAL A 34 -32.98 -10.79 10.84
N GLY A 35 -33.36 -11.60 11.82
CA GLY A 35 -34.14 -12.81 11.58
C GLY A 35 -34.14 -13.79 12.74
N ALA A 36 -34.87 -14.89 12.59
CA ALA A 36 -34.97 -15.95 13.59
C ALA A 36 -33.86 -17.01 13.44
N GLY A 37 -33.39 -17.28 12.22
CA GLY A 37 -32.24 -18.16 11.98
C GLY A 37 -30.95 -17.60 12.56
N ASN A 38 -29.92 -18.44 12.67
CA ASN A 38 -28.60 -18.02 13.17
C ASN A 38 -27.44 -18.44 12.26
N GLY A 39 -27.73 -18.64 10.97
CA GLY A 39 -26.68 -18.87 9.98
C GLY A 39 -25.89 -17.60 9.66
N THR A 40 -24.85 -17.73 8.85
CA THR A 40 -23.87 -16.66 8.60
C THR A 40 -23.71 -16.36 7.12
N LEU A 41 -23.20 -15.18 6.80
CA LEU A 41 -22.76 -14.82 5.45
C LEU A 41 -21.23 -14.70 5.43
N THR A 42 -20.61 -15.43 4.51
CA THR A 42 -19.14 -15.56 4.39
C THR A 42 -18.70 -15.30 2.94
N GLY A 43 -17.40 -15.33 2.67
CA GLY A 43 -16.92 -15.35 1.29
C GLY A 43 -17.38 -16.58 0.52
N SER A 44 -17.30 -16.53 -0.81
CA SER A 44 -17.68 -17.65 -1.68
C SER A 44 -16.92 -18.95 -1.35
N ASP A 45 -15.72 -18.84 -0.78
CA ASP A 45 -14.89 -19.94 -0.29
C ASP A 45 -15.26 -20.44 1.12
N GLY A 46 -16.22 -19.78 1.79
CA GLY A 46 -16.63 -20.07 3.16
C GLY A 46 -15.82 -19.35 4.23
N ALA A 47 -14.82 -18.54 3.88
CA ALA A 47 -14.02 -17.81 4.86
C ALA A 47 -14.82 -16.64 5.50
N THR A 48 -14.71 -16.50 6.82
CA THR A 48 -15.34 -15.39 7.57
C THR A 48 -14.86 -14.05 7.03
N GLY A 49 -15.77 -13.10 6.79
CA GLY A 49 -15.43 -11.78 6.27
C GLY A 49 -14.99 -11.73 4.80
N ALA A 50 -14.90 -12.85 4.06
CA ALA A 50 -14.40 -12.82 2.68
C ALA A 50 -15.49 -12.50 1.62
N TYR A 51 -16.66 -12.01 2.04
CA TYR A 51 -17.70 -11.53 1.14
C TYR A 51 -17.29 -10.20 0.52
N ARG A 52 -17.57 -10.00 -0.77
CA ARG A 52 -16.98 -8.90 -1.53
C ARG A 52 -17.81 -8.49 -2.73
N GLY A 53 -17.51 -7.31 -3.27
CA GLY A 53 -17.99 -6.91 -4.58
C GLY A 53 -17.38 -7.77 -5.70
N GLY A 54 -18.01 -7.72 -6.88
CA GLY A 54 -17.43 -8.23 -8.13
C GLY A 54 -16.73 -7.13 -8.93
N SER A 55 -16.32 -7.45 -10.14
CA SER A 55 -15.61 -6.54 -11.06
C SER A 55 -16.45 -5.36 -11.55
N ALA A 56 -17.78 -5.45 -11.48
CA ALA A 56 -18.71 -4.40 -11.88
C ALA A 56 -19.41 -3.77 -10.67
N SER A 57 -18.94 -3.98 -9.44
CA SER A 57 -19.54 -3.38 -8.25
C SER A 57 -19.55 -1.86 -8.33
N VAL A 58 -20.67 -1.28 -7.87
CA VAL A 58 -20.83 0.16 -7.64
C VAL A 58 -21.11 0.41 -6.16
N ALA A 59 -21.23 1.68 -5.78
CA ALA A 59 -21.76 2.02 -4.47
C ALA A 59 -23.27 1.76 -4.45
N GLU A 60 -23.69 0.70 -3.76
CA GLU A 60 -25.10 0.37 -3.58
C GLU A 60 -25.31 -0.55 -2.36
N GLY A 61 -26.54 -0.59 -1.86
CA GLY A 61 -26.96 -1.51 -0.82
C GLY A 61 -27.60 -2.78 -1.40
N PHE A 62 -27.36 -3.91 -0.74
CA PHE A 62 -27.94 -5.21 -1.07
C PHE A 62 -28.85 -5.70 0.04
N THR A 63 -29.90 -6.39 -0.38
CA THR A 63 -30.87 -7.06 0.47
C THR A 63 -30.97 -8.51 0.03
N LEU A 64 -30.67 -9.41 0.96
CA LEU A 64 -30.80 -10.85 0.77
C LEU A 64 -31.91 -11.32 1.71
N THR A 65 -33.06 -11.71 1.17
CA THR A 65 -34.23 -12.10 1.97
C THR A 65 -34.51 -13.58 1.81
N ALA A 66 -34.56 -14.31 2.92
CA ALA A 66 -34.92 -15.71 2.96
C ALA A 66 -36.34 -15.91 2.39
N LEU A 67 -36.44 -16.77 1.39
CA LEU A 67 -37.70 -17.29 0.88
C LEU A 67 -38.16 -18.50 1.70
N ASP A 68 -37.19 -19.28 2.18
CA ASP A 68 -37.32 -20.44 3.05
C ASP A 68 -35.97 -20.72 3.72
N ALA A 69 -35.84 -21.86 4.41
CA ALA A 69 -34.61 -22.25 5.12
C ALA A 69 -33.37 -22.43 4.23
N GLY A 70 -33.55 -22.64 2.92
CA GLY A 70 -32.48 -22.98 1.98
C GLY A 70 -32.23 -21.95 0.88
N ARG A 71 -33.11 -20.95 0.71
CA ARG A 71 -33.08 -20.03 -0.43
C ARG A 71 -33.24 -18.57 -0.03
N PHE A 72 -32.43 -17.71 -0.61
CA PHE A 72 -32.46 -16.26 -0.42
C PHE A 72 -32.61 -15.52 -1.74
N GLN A 73 -33.59 -14.64 -1.85
CA GLN A 73 -33.69 -13.69 -2.96
C GLN A 73 -32.66 -12.57 -2.77
N VAL A 74 -31.85 -12.28 -3.78
CA VAL A 74 -30.80 -11.25 -3.76
C VAL A 74 -31.23 -10.06 -4.60
N VAL A 75 -31.28 -8.87 -4.00
CA VAL A 75 -31.67 -7.62 -4.68
C VAL A 75 -30.67 -6.53 -4.35
N GLY A 76 -30.06 -5.92 -5.37
CA GLY A 76 -29.27 -4.68 -5.26
C GLY A 76 -30.14 -3.45 -5.50
N ALA A 77 -29.88 -2.36 -4.78
CA ALA A 77 -30.63 -1.11 -4.92
C ALA A 77 -30.48 -0.49 -6.32
N VAL A 78 -29.35 -0.72 -6.98
CA VAL A 78 -29.07 -0.27 -8.36
C VAL A 78 -29.09 -1.44 -9.33
N ALA A 79 -28.52 -2.58 -8.95
CA ALA A 79 -28.44 -3.77 -9.80
C ALA A 79 -29.79 -4.45 -10.04
N GLY A 80 -30.79 -4.21 -9.18
CA GLY A 80 -32.08 -4.89 -9.21
C GLY A 80 -31.99 -6.34 -8.72
N ASP A 81 -32.88 -7.18 -9.22
CA ASP A 81 -32.91 -8.62 -8.90
C ASP A 81 -31.69 -9.33 -9.51
N LEU A 82 -30.89 -9.97 -8.66
CA LEU A 82 -29.71 -10.75 -9.05
C LEU A 82 -29.93 -12.27 -8.98
N GLY A 83 -31.15 -12.71 -8.65
CA GLY A 83 -31.55 -14.10 -8.54
C GLY A 83 -31.51 -14.66 -7.13
N ILE A 84 -31.58 -16.00 -7.05
CA ILE A 84 -31.72 -16.75 -5.79
C ILE A 84 -30.37 -17.37 -5.39
N ALA A 85 -29.88 -17.01 -4.20
CA ALA A 85 -28.78 -17.69 -3.54
C ALA A 85 -29.27 -18.94 -2.81
N GLN A 86 -28.48 -20.03 -2.88
CA GLN A 86 -28.73 -21.28 -2.18
C GLN A 86 -27.82 -21.36 -0.94
N VAL A 87 -28.41 -21.72 0.21
CA VAL A 87 -27.64 -21.94 1.44
C VAL A 87 -26.64 -23.08 1.22
N GLY A 88 -25.40 -22.86 1.63
CA GLY A 88 -24.29 -23.79 1.46
C GLY A 88 -23.63 -23.74 0.08
N GLN A 89 -24.04 -22.86 -0.83
CA GLN A 89 -23.42 -22.70 -2.14
C GLN A 89 -22.85 -21.29 -2.34
N PRO A 90 -21.77 -21.15 -3.14
CA PRO A 90 -21.30 -19.82 -3.52
C PRO A 90 -22.34 -19.13 -4.41
N PHE A 91 -22.61 -17.87 -4.10
CA PHE A 91 -23.27 -16.94 -5.01
C PHE A 91 -22.19 -16.08 -5.65
N ASP A 92 -22.16 -16.05 -6.98
CA ASP A 92 -21.20 -15.28 -7.76
C ASP A 92 -21.94 -14.46 -8.83
N SER A 93 -21.76 -13.16 -8.77
CA SER A 93 -22.23 -12.19 -9.76
C SER A 93 -21.15 -11.14 -9.99
N GLU A 94 -21.28 -10.37 -11.06
CA GLU A 94 -20.38 -9.24 -11.32
C GLU A 94 -20.53 -8.11 -10.28
N ARG A 95 -21.59 -8.12 -9.46
CA ARG A 95 -21.90 -7.09 -8.46
C ARG A 95 -21.56 -7.49 -7.02
N LEU A 96 -21.75 -8.76 -6.67
CA LEU A 96 -21.60 -9.25 -5.30
C LEU A 96 -21.27 -10.75 -5.29
N ARG A 97 -20.40 -11.16 -4.37
CA ARG A 97 -19.94 -12.55 -4.18
C ARG A 97 -19.91 -12.92 -2.70
N PHE A 98 -20.57 -14.03 -2.36
CA PHE A 98 -20.68 -14.51 -0.97
C PHE A 98 -21.08 -15.99 -0.93
N ARG A 99 -21.23 -16.52 0.29
CA ARG A 99 -21.90 -17.78 0.61
C ARG A 99 -22.70 -17.63 1.90
N ILE A 100 -23.97 -18.05 1.89
CA ILE A 100 -24.79 -18.15 3.11
C ILE A 100 -24.63 -19.55 3.68
N ASN A 101 -24.34 -19.67 4.97
CA ASN A 101 -24.20 -20.94 5.66
C ASN A 101 -25.36 -21.15 6.64
N ALA A 102 -25.84 -22.38 6.75
CA ALA A 102 -26.84 -22.74 7.74
C ALA A 102 -26.25 -22.64 9.15
N GLY A 103 -27.08 -22.19 10.10
CA GLY A 103 -26.78 -22.27 11.53
C GLY A 103 -27.51 -23.43 12.20
N SER A 104 -27.44 -23.50 13.53
CA SER A 104 -28.18 -24.50 14.32
C SER A 104 -29.68 -24.24 14.37
N THR A 105 -30.10 -22.98 14.26
CA THR A 105 -31.48 -22.55 14.05
C THR A 105 -31.68 -22.26 12.57
N PRO A 106 -32.55 -23.00 11.86
CA PRO A 106 -32.81 -22.77 10.44
C PRO A 106 -33.32 -21.35 10.16
N PHE A 107 -33.00 -20.83 8.99
CA PHE A 107 -33.62 -19.60 8.50
C PHE A 107 -35.12 -19.80 8.25
N VAL A 108 -35.88 -18.73 8.38
CA VAL A 108 -37.31 -18.69 8.03
C VAL A 108 -37.59 -17.59 7.00
N ALA A 109 -38.71 -17.70 6.29
CA ALA A 109 -39.11 -16.69 5.31
C ALA A 109 -39.16 -15.30 5.97
N GLY A 110 -38.47 -14.34 5.38
CA GLY A 110 -38.35 -12.97 5.91
C GLY A 110 -37.04 -12.66 6.65
N ASP A 111 -36.26 -13.67 7.05
CA ASP A 111 -34.90 -13.45 7.56
C ASP A 111 -34.05 -12.71 6.51
N ARG A 112 -33.21 -11.78 6.95
CA ARG A 112 -32.56 -10.83 6.03
C ARG A 112 -31.11 -10.56 6.39
N PHE A 113 -30.25 -10.65 5.39
CA PHE A 113 -28.95 -10.00 5.40
C PHE A 113 -29.01 -8.68 4.61
N THR A 114 -28.34 -7.65 5.11
CA THR A 114 -28.06 -6.42 4.36
C THR A 114 -26.58 -6.11 4.39
N LEU A 115 -26.05 -5.63 3.28
CA LEU A 115 -24.67 -5.17 3.16
C LEU A 115 -24.58 -4.11 2.07
N ASN A 116 -23.45 -3.41 1.99
CA ASN A 116 -23.19 -2.44 0.93
C ASN A 116 -21.95 -2.84 0.13
N THR A 117 -21.84 -2.36 -1.10
CA THR A 117 -20.61 -2.42 -1.88
C THR A 117 -20.08 -1.03 -2.18
N SER A 118 -18.83 -0.98 -2.62
CA SER A 118 -18.16 0.18 -3.22
C SER A 118 -17.42 -0.30 -4.48
N PRO A 119 -17.10 0.60 -5.43
CA PRO A 119 -16.26 0.25 -6.58
C PRO A 119 -14.87 -0.29 -6.18
N ALA A 120 -14.16 -0.84 -7.16
CA ALA A 120 -12.74 -1.14 -7.01
C ALA A 120 -11.94 0.17 -6.80
N TRP A 121 -10.76 0.05 -6.18
CA TRP A 121 -9.81 1.15 -6.13
C TRP A 121 -9.17 1.34 -7.51
N THR A 122 -8.70 2.54 -7.81
CA THR A 122 -8.06 2.84 -9.10
C THR A 122 -6.55 2.91 -8.93
N LEU A 123 -5.81 2.18 -9.77
CA LEU A 123 -4.36 2.33 -9.90
C LEU A 123 -4.04 3.62 -10.67
N LEU A 124 -3.24 4.51 -10.07
CA LEU A 124 -2.84 5.77 -10.68
C LEU A 124 -1.36 5.78 -11.12
N ARG A 125 -0.50 5.04 -10.40
CA ARG A 125 0.93 4.97 -10.69
C ARG A 125 1.49 3.60 -10.32
N ARG A 126 2.33 3.05 -11.19
CA ARG A 126 3.11 1.83 -10.93
C ARG A 126 4.35 1.77 -11.81
N TYR A 127 5.40 2.48 -11.44
CA TYR A 127 6.66 2.50 -12.19
C TYR A 127 7.83 2.91 -11.30
N GLY A 128 9.03 2.98 -11.87
CA GLY A 128 10.27 3.18 -11.13
C GLY A 128 11.01 1.88 -10.88
N CYS A 129 12.32 1.95 -10.64
CA CYS A 129 13.16 0.79 -10.39
C CYS A 129 13.20 0.44 -8.89
N ARG A 130 13.18 -0.86 -8.55
CA ARG A 130 13.18 -1.33 -7.15
C ARG A 130 14.47 -1.02 -6.41
N ASN A 131 15.59 -1.17 -7.09
CA ASN A 131 16.92 -1.12 -6.53
C ASN A 131 17.95 -0.86 -7.64
N ALA A 132 19.24 -0.87 -7.29
CA ALA A 132 20.31 -0.70 -8.27
C ALA A 132 20.46 -1.87 -9.26
N SER A 133 20.07 -3.11 -8.92
CA SER A 133 20.19 -4.25 -9.85
C SER A 133 19.14 -4.26 -10.95
N ALA A 134 18.03 -3.54 -10.77
CA ALA A 134 17.06 -3.25 -11.83
C ALA A 134 17.58 -2.25 -12.87
N ARG A 135 18.78 -1.70 -12.67
CA ARG A 135 19.51 -0.84 -13.61
C ARG A 135 20.74 -1.59 -14.10
N THR A 136 20.83 -1.87 -15.39
CA THR A 136 21.93 -2.67 -15.95
C THR A 136 22.62 -1.94 -17.09
N THR A 137 23.93 -2.12 -17.17
CA THR A 137 24.77 -1.56 -18.22
C THR A 137 26.04 -2.40 -18.38
N ASN A 138 26.59 -2.43 -19.59
CA ASN A 138 27.90 -3.01 -19.88
C ASN A 138 29.04 -1.96 -19.85
N LEU A 139 28.75 -0.70 -19.55
CA LEU A 139 29.79 0.28 -19.28
C LEU A 139 30.47 -0.02 -17.94
N THR A 140 31.74 0.38 -17.80
CA THR A 140 32.40 0.37 -16.50
C THR A 140 31.68 1.31 -15.52
N ASN A 141 31.84 1.10 -14.22
CA ASN A 141 31.22 1.92 -13.18
C ASN A 141 29.69 2.13 -13.37
N PRO A 142 28.86 1.06 -13.32
CA PRO A 142 27.42 1.16 -13.56
C PRO A 142 26.68 2.23 -12.74
N THR A 143 27.13 2.48 -11.51
CA THR A 143 26.53 3.50 -10.65
C THR A 143 26.64 4.89 -11.27
N ALA A 144 27.77 5.22 -11.90
CA ALA A 144 27.99 6.52 -12.53
C ALA A 144 27.17 6.75 -13.81
N VAL A 145 26.44 5.74 -14.30
CA VAL A 145 25.52 5.90 -15.43
C VAL A 145 24.14 6.35 -14.95
N PHE A 146 23.81 6.17 -13.67
CA PHE A 146 22.48 6.40 -13.10
C PHE A 146 22.50 7.17 -11.77
N ASP A 147 23.60 7.85 -11.43
CA ASP A 147 23.74 8.58 -10.15
C ASP A 147 23.33 10.05 -10.25
N ASN A 148 22.86 10.49 -11.43
CA ASN A 148 22.48 11.87 -11.71
C ASN A 148 23.62 12.87 -11.39
N ARG A 149 24.89 12.46 -11.52
CA ARG A 149 26.07 13.34 -11.37
C ARG A 149 26.70 13.70 -12.70
N THR A 150 27.55 14.71 -12.71
CA THR A 150 28.26 15.13 -13.94
C THR A 150 29.77 14.91 -13.85
N ASP A 151 30.27 14.52 -12.68
CA ASP A 151 31.69 14.40 -12.34
C ASP A 151 32.17 12.94 -12.18
N THR A 152 31.28 11.98 -12.38
CA THR A 152 31.54 10.53 -12.44
C THR A 152 31.15 10.03 -13.83
N TRP A 153 31.75 8.96 -14.36
CA TRP A 153 31.32 8.38 -15.63
C TRP A 153 31.64 6.89 -15.75
N GLY A 154 30.89 6.22 -16.60
CA GLY A 154 31.18 4.89 -17.11
C GLY A 154 31.83 4.94 -18.49
N ASN A 155 32.69 3.96 -18.77
CA ASN A 155 33.42 3.85 -20.03
C ASN A 155 33.17 2.53 -20.73
N LEU A 156 33.23 2.52 -22.06
CA LEU A 156 33.31 1.30 -22.85
C LEU A 156 34.22 1.51 -24.06
N PRO A 157 35.23 0.66 -24.31
CA PRO A 157 36.01 0.74 -25.55
C PRO A 157 35.09 0.66 -26.77
N VAL A 158 35.37 1.43 -27.82
CA VAL A 158 34.57 1.46 -29.05
C VAL A 158 34.45 0.08 -29.69
N ALA A 159 35.49 -0.77 -29.57
CA ALA A 159 35.49 -2.15 -30.03
C ALA A 159 34.48 -3.06 -29.28
N GLY A 160 34.02 -2.64 -28.09
CA GLY A 160 33.04 -3.35 -27.27
C GLY A 160 31.59 -2.92 -27.50
N LEU A 161 31.32 -2.00 -28.44
CA LEU A 161 29.97 -1.59 -28.80
C LEU A 161 29.14 -2.77 -29.35
N PRO A 162 27.80 -2.78 -29.16
CA PRO A 162 27.00 -1.69 -28.60
C PRO A 162 27.07 -1.58 -27.06
N ALA A 163 27.02 -0.34 -26.56
CA ALA A 163 26.82 -0.08 -25.14
C ALA A 163 25.33 -0.06 -24.82
N HIS A 164 24.95 -0.42 -23.61
CA HIS A 164 23.57 -0.27 -23.16
C HIS A 164 23.45 0.32 -21.77
N ALA A 165 22.33 0.99 -21.53
CA ALA A 165 21.83 1.34 -20.21
C ALA A 165 20.34 0.96 -20.17
N SER A 166 19.96 0.11 -19.22
CA SER A 166 18.64 -0.54 -19.19
C SER A 166 18.00 -0.46 -17.82
N ILE A 167 16.68 -0.31 -17.79
CA ILE A 167 15.88 -0.27 -16.57
C ILE A 167 14.76 -1.32 -16.62
N GLU A 168 14.48 -1.92 -15.46
CA GLU A 168 13.31 -2.74 -15.19
C GLU A 168 12.42 -2.03 -14.16
N MET A 169 11.23 -1.64 -14.58
CA MET A 169 10.26 -1.00 -13.70
C MET A 169 9.38 -2.01 -12.96
N ILE A 170 8.78 -1.57 -11.84
CA ILE A 170 7.80 -2.38 -11.08
C ILE A 170 6.44 -2.56 -11.78
N GLY A 171 6.20 -1.81 -12.85
CA GLY A 171 5.04 -1.89 -13.70
C GLY A 171 5.30 -1.19 -15.04
N PRO A 172 4.44 -1.39 -16.05
CA PRO A 172 4.63 -0.80 -17.36
C PRO A 172 4.38 0.71 -17.33
N ALA A 173 5.28 1.48 -17.95
CA ALA A 173 5.11 2.91 -18.16
C ALA A 173 5.66 3.34 -19.53
N VAL A 174 5.21 4.51 -19.96
CA VAL A 174 5.65 5.17 -21.20
C VAL A 174 6.85 6.05 -20.88
N VAL A 175 7.95 5.88 -21.61
CA VAL A 175 9.05 6.86 -21.65
C VAL A 175 8.73 7.87 -22.75
N LYS A 176 8.77 9.16 -22.43
CA LYS A 176 8.56 10.29 -23.35
C LYS A 176 9.82 11.11 -23.62
N ALA A 177 10.84 10.99 -22.77
CA ALA A 177 12.13 11.59 -23.03
C ALA A 177 13.25 10.76 -22.39
N LEU A 178 14.44 10.92 -22.96
CA LEU A 178 15.69 10.35 -22.46
C LEU A 178 16.68 11.48 -22.24
N THR A 179 17.26 11.59 -21.05
CA THR A 179 18.40 12.48 -20.81
C THR A 179 19.68 11.67 -20.87
N LEU A 180 20.67 12.16 -21.62
CA LEU A 180 22.00 11.58 -21.75
C LEU A 180 23.05 12.61 -21.39
N GLY A 181 24.03 12.17 -20.64
CA GLY A 181 25.21 12.96 -20.35
C GLY A 181 26.51 12.27 -20.74
N ILE A 182 27.56 13.06 -20.89
CA ILE A 182 28.91 12.61 -21.28
C ILE A 182 29.95 12.96 -20.22
N GLY A 183 31.03 12.19 -20.20
CA GLY A 183 32.18 12.42 -19.30
C GLY A 183 33.05 13.62 -19.71
N ASP A 184 34.36 13.43 -19.65
CA ASP A 184 35.34 14.52 -19.69
C ASP A 184 35.75 14.94 -21.10
N ASN A 185 35.23 14.31 -22.16
CA ASN A 185 35.53 14.68 -23.53
C ASN A 185 34.31 14.57 -24.48
N GLY A 186 33.98 15.67 -25.16
CA GLY A 186 32.89 15.72 -26.14
C GLY A 186 32.98 14.69 -27.28
N ALA A 187 34.19 14.36 -27.73
CA ALA A 187 34.40 13.37 -28.79
C ALA A 187 34.13 11.92 -28.33
N ARG A 188 34.08 11.68 -27.02
CA ARG A 188 33.80 10.37 -26.41
C ARG A 188 32.32 10.15 -26.13
N GLY A 189 31.47 11.13 -26.40
CA GLY A 189 30.03 11.02 -26.19
C GLY A 189 29.31 10.11 -27.21
N PRO A 190 28.08 9.67 -26.91
CA PRO A 190 27.23 8.94 -27.85
C PRO A 190 26.88 9.76 -29.10
N ALA A 191 27.21 9.29 -30.30
CA ALA A 191 26.82 9.94 -31.56
C ALA A 191 25.68 9.24 -32.30
N ALA A 192 25.55 7.92 -32.10
CA ALA A 192 24.48 7.11 -32.64
C ALA A 192 23.93 6.19 -31.56
N PHE A 193 22.62 6.24 -31.34
CA PHE A 193 21.95 5.46 -30.30
C PHE A 193 20.45 5.33 -30.59
N GLU A 194 19.82 4.37 -29.94
CA GLU A 194 18.38 4.15 -30.01
C GLU A 194 17.77 3.83 -28.66
N LEU A 195 16.50 4.22 -28.50
CA LEU A 195 15.66 3.78 -27.41
C LEU A 195 14.91 2.52 -27.86
N GLN A 196 14.90 1.52 -26.99
CA GLN A 196 14.20 0.27 -27.17
C GLN A 196 13.30 -0.02 -25.98
N ARG A 197 12.23 -0.78 -26.22
CA ARG A 197 11.32 -1.29 -25.19
C ARG A 197 11.25 -2.82 -25.25
N SER A 198 10.88 -3.43 -24.13
CA SER A 198 10.58 -4.86 -24.03
C SER A 198 9.51 -5.12 -22.96
N ASP A 199 8.67 -6.12 -23.20
CA ASP A 199 7.64 -6.55 -22.26
C ASP A 199 8.15 -7.70 -21.35
N ASP A 200 9.18 -8.43 -21.78
CA ASP A 200 9.73 -9.62 -21.11
C ASP A 200 11.23 -9.52 -20.73
N GLY A 201 11.90 -8.44 -21.14
CA GLY A 201 13.33 -8.20 -20.91
C GLY A 201 14.27 -8.91 -21.89
N SER A 202 13.74 -9.72 -22.82
CA SER A 202 14.50 -10.54 -23.77
C SER A 202 14.27 -10.13 -25.23
N ALA A 203 13.01 -9.90 -25.62
CA ALA A 203 12.62 -9.46 -26.94
C ALA A 203 12.54 -7.93 -26.97
N TRP A 204 13.46 -7.29 -27.69
CA TRP A 204 13.59 -5.83 -27.73
C TRP A 204 13.09 -5.27 -29.07
N SER A 205 12.27 -4.23 -28.98
CA SER A 205 11.77 -3.49 -30.15
C SER A 205 12.26 -2.05 -30.11
N ARG A 206 12.73 -1.55 -31.27
CA ARG A 206 13.14 -0.14 -31.42
C ARG A 206 11.93 0.78 -31.31
N VAL A 207 12.09 1.86 -30.53
CA VAL A 207 11.12 2.96 -30.39
C VAL A 207 11.55 4.15 -31.24
N GLN A 208 12.79 4.63 -31.07
CA GLN A 208 13.32 5.76 -31.82
C GLN A 208 14.85 5.67 -31.88
N ALA A 209 15.46 6.21 -32.94
CA ALA A 209 16.91 6.29 -33.10
C ALA A 209 17.35 7.73 -33.35
N TRP A 210 18.55 8.05 -32.87
CA TRP A 210 19.23 9.32 -33.11
C TRP A 210 20.63 9.02 -33.65
N SER A 211 21.06 9.80 -34.62
CA SER A 211 22.39 9.69 -35.25
C SER A 211 23.02 11.07 -35.42
N GLY A 212 24.34 11.11 -35.62
CA GLY A 212 25.09 12.35 -35.83
C GLY A 212 25.06 13.31 -34.64
N GLN A 213 24.84 12.81 -33.42
CA GLN A 213 24.85 13.64 -32.23
C GLN A 213 26.27 14.10 -31.91
N VAL A 214 26.40 15.38 -31.55
CA VAL A 214 27.66 16.03 -31.19
C VAL A 214 27.56 16.61 -29.78
N TRP A 215 28.72 16.73 -29.14
CA TRP A 215 28.85 17.21 -27.76
C TRP A 215 29.92 18.31 -27.70
N PRO A 216 29.53 19.59 -27.69
CA PRO A 216 30.46 20.71 -27.80
C PRO A 216 31.43 20.86 -26.62
N SER A 217 31.07 20.36 -25.43
CA SER A 217 31.87 20.49 -24.21
C SER A 217 31.77 19.23 -23.36
N ALA A 218 32.82 18.97 -22.58
CA ALA A 218 32.81 17.95 -21.54
C ALA A 218 31.65 18.16 -20.54
N ARG A 219 31.23 17.08 -19.87
CA ARG A 219 30.25 17.07 -18.78
C ARG A 219 28.89 17.65 -19.14
N MET A 220 28.57 17.70 -20.43
CA MET A 220 27.29 18.19 -20.94
C MET A 220 26.21 17.12 -20.79
N ARG A 221 24.98 17.55 -20.52
CA ARG A 221 23.76 16.74 -20.65
C ARG A 221 22.84 17.28 -21.74
N ARG A 222 22.11 16.37 -22.39
CA ARG A 222 21.11 16.67 -23.42
C ARG A 222 19.89 15.79 -23.23
N THR A 223 18.71 16.38 -23.31
CA THR A 223 17.43 15.66 -23.28
C THR A 223 16.90 15.48 -24.70
N TYR A 224 16.51 14.25 -25.01
CA TYR A 224 15.99 13.81 -26.29
C TYR A 224 14.51 13.45 -26.13
N PRO A 225 13.58 14.29 -26.64
CA PRO A 225 12.17 13.95 -26.64
C PRO A 225 11.89 12.81 -27.63
N ILE A 226 10.97 11.93 -27.25
CA ILE A 226 10.48 10.84 -28.10
C ILE A 226 9.29 11.37 -28.89
N THR A 227 9.33 11.17 -30.20
CA THR A 227 8.23 11.55 -31.09
C THR A 227 7.18 10.45 -31.12
N GLY A 228 5.91 10.85 -31.16
CA GLY A 228 4.77 9.91 -31.15
C GLY A 228 4.34 9.46 -29.77
N SER A 229 3.66 8.31 -29.71
CA SER A 229 3.05 7.77 -28.49
C SER A 229 3.48 6.32 -28.30
N PRO A 230 4.65 6.06 -27.70
CA PRO A 230 5.11 4.70 -27.54
C PRO A 230 4.24 3.93 -26.55
N THR A 231 4.12 2.63 -26.77
CA THR A 231 3.38 1.73 -25.87
C THR A 231 4.11 1.62 -24.52
N ALA A 232 3.36 1.60 -23.44
CA ALA A 232 3.91 1.34 -22.12
C ALA A 232 4.61 -0.03 -22.08
N ALA A 233 5.75 -0.09 -21.43
CA ALA A 233 6.53 -1.32 -21.28
C ALA A 233 7.20 -1.35 -19.91
N ARG A 234 7.52 -2.55 -19.43
CA ARG A 234 8.22 -2.75 -18.15
C ARG A 234 9.73 -2.53 -18.27
N PHE A 235 10.29 -2.87 -19.43
CA PHE A 235 11.72 -2.77 -19.69
C PHE A 235 12.01 -1.72 -20.75
N TRP A 236 12.98 -0.86 -20.46
CA TRP A 236 13.47 0.17 -21.38
C TRP A 236 14.99 0.12 -21.46
N ARG A 237 15.53 0.41 -22.63
CA ARG A 237 16.97 0.41 -22.88
C ARG A 237 17.38 1.47 -23.86
N LEU A 238 18.38 2.24 -23.49
CA LEU A 238 19.24 2.95 -24.43
C LEU A 238 20.26 1.96 -24.99
N LEU A 239 20.39 1.90 -26.31
CA LEU A 239 21.43 1.14 -27.02
C LEU A 239 22.30 2.11 -27.83
N ILE A 240 23.56 2.27 -27.44
CA ILE A 240 24.52 3.16 -28.09
C ILE A 240 25.35 2.35 -29.08
N THR A 241 25.36 2.78 -30.34
CA THR A 241 26.00 2.06 -31.45
C THR A 241 27.18 2.82 -32.06
N GLY A 242 27.46 4.05 -31.63
CA GLY A 242 28.62 4.82 -32.10
C GLY A 242 28.96 6.03 -31.23
N THR A 243 30.23 6.44 -31.26
CA THR A 243 30.76 7.61 -30.53
C THR A 243 30.95 8.82 -31.43
N ALA A 244 31.15 9.99 -30.85
CA ALA A 244 31.38 11.26 -31.54
C ALA A 244 32.81 11.43 -32.11
N GLY A 245 33.58 10.34 -32.21
CA GLY A 245 34.87 10.30 -32.93
C GLY A 245 36.09 9.93 -32.10
N ALA A 246 35.93 9.67 -30.79
CA ALA A 246 37.02 9.22 -29.91
C ALA A 246 36.69 7.92 -29.15
N ASP A 247 37.74 7.33 -28.56
CA ASP A 247 37.72 6.14 -27.71
C ASP A 247 38.26 6.49 -26.30
N PRO A 248 37.72 5.90 -25.22
CA PRO A 248 36.49 5.09 -25.13
C PRO A 248 35.20 5.92 -25.30
N LEU A 249 34.05 5.25 -25.40
CA LEU A 249 32.75 5.85 -25.12
C LEU A 249 32.68 6.26 -23.64
N GLU A 250 32.18 7.46 -23.35
CA GLU A 250 31.95 8.00 -22.00
C GLU A 250 30.48 8.38 -21.81
N VAL A 251 29.87 7.91 -20.72
CA VAL A 251 28.50 8.29 -20.31
C VAL A 251 28.50 8.58 -18.81
N ASN A 252 28.00 9.74 -18.40
CA ASN A 252 27.88 10.12 -16.97
C ASN A 252 26.44 10.18 -16.47
N ASP A 253 25.45 10.04 -17.35
CA ASP A 253 24.05 10.12 -16.96
C ASP A 253 23.16 9.49 -18.03
N VAL A 254 22.20 8.66 -17.60
CA VAL A 254 21.10 8.15 -18.40
C VAL A 254 19.84 8.18 -17.55
N SER A 255 18.92 9.07 -17.92
CA SER A 255 17.63 9.20 -17.23
C SER A 255 16.46 9.00 -18.17
N PHE A 256 15.47 8.26 -17.68
CA PHE A 256 14.23 7.96 -18.40
C PHE A 256 13.08 8.77 -17.80
N HIS A 257 12.32 9.47 -18.64
CA HIS A 257 11.29 10.39 -18.16
C HIS A 257 9.91 10.07 -18.74
N THR A 258 8.87 10.14 -17.92
CA THR A 258 7.45 10.06 -18.37
C THR A 258 6.93 11.38 -18.93
N ASP A 259 7.60 12.49 -18.62
CA ASP A 259 7.31 13.83 -19.09
C ASP A 259 8.58 14.69 -19.01
N LEU A 260 8.70 15.73 -19.85
CA LEU A 260 9.83 16.66 -19.83
C LEU A 260 9.86 17.52 -18.54
N ASN A 261 8.71 17.67 -17.89
CA ASN A 261 8.56 18.49 -16.68
C ASN A 261 8.34 17.65 -15.42
N ALA A 262 8.52 16.32 -15.51
CA ALA A 262 8.45 15.47 -14.33
C ALA A 262 9.59 15.81 -13.36
N ASP A 263 9.29 15.91 -12.07
CA ASP A 263 10.29 16.20 -11.03
C ASP A 263 11.06 14.95 -10.54
N PHE A 264 10.91 13.83 -11.25
CA PHE A 264 11.51 12.54 -10.90
C PHE A 264 11.85 11.74 -12.16
N GLU A 265 12.86 10.89 -12.03
CA GLU A 265 13.34 9.99 -13.06
C GLU A 265 12.88 8.54 -12.83
N LEU A 266 12.67 7.76 -13.89
CA LEU A 266 12.10 6.40 -13.83
C LEU A 266 13.11 5.33 -13.43
N GLU A 267 14.39 5.58 -13.61
CA GLU A 267 15.47 4.73 -13.09
C GLU A 267 15.58 4.79 -11.56
N ASP A 268 14.93 5.76 -10.95
CA ASP A 268 14.90 5.94 -9.51
C ASP A 268 13.54 5.58 -8.92
N ARG A 269 13.59 5.12 -7.67
CA ARG A 269 12.47 4.92 -6.73
C ARG A 269 11.20 4.33 -7.35
N ALA A 270 11.02 3.03 -7.16
CA ALA A 270 9.76 2.36 -7.41
C ALA A 270 8.60 3.00 -6.62
N GLN A 271 7.63 3.57 -7.34
CA GLN A 271 6.46 4.28 -6.82
C GLN A 271 5.17 3.61 -7.23
N TRP A 272 4.28 3.48 -6.26
CA TRP A 272 2.93 2.95 -6.43
C TRP A 272 1.91 3.93 -5.84
N ILE A 273 0.84 4.24 -6.57
CA ILE A 273 -0.22 5.14 -6.10
C ILE A 273 -1.57 4.58 -6.50
N VAL A 274 -2.50 4.58 -5.55
CA VAL A 274 -3.92 4.23 -5.75
C VAL A 274 -4.84 5.33 -5.26
N GLN A 275 -6.07 5.30 -5.78
CA GLN A 275 -7.20 6.09 -5.31
C GLN A 275 -8.30 5.16 -4.80
N ALA A 276 -8.64 5.26 -3.52
CA ALA A 276 -9.83 4.62 -2.99
C ALA A 276 -11.09 5.45 -3.34
N PRO A 277 -12.22 4.80 -3.66
CA PRO A 277 -13.40 5.46 -4.22
C PRO A 277 -14.33 6.08 -3.16
N GLY A 278 -14.08 5.86 -1.87
CA GLY A 278 -15.05 6.12 -0.81
C GLY A 278 -16.10 5.00 -0.69
N LEU A 279 -16.85 4.99 0.42
CA LEU A 279 -17.93 4.02 0.61
C LEU A 279 -19.12 4.31 -0.32
N ASP A 280 -19.31 5.58 -0.68
CA ASP A 280 -20.31 6.09 -1.61
C ASP A 280 -19.85 6.10 -3.08
N GLY A 281 -18.59 5.72 -3.34
CA GLY A 281 -18.01 5.76 -4.69
C GLY A 281 -17.71 7.17 -5.21
N GLN A 282 -17.82 8.21 -4.37
CA GLN A 282 -17.68 9.62 -4.77
C GLN A 282 -16.45 10.31 -4.18
N LYS A 283 -15.60 9.60 -3.45
CA LYS A 283 -14.37 10.15 -2.87
C LYS A 283 -13.16 9.85 -3.76
N ALA A 284 -12.14 10.70 -3.61
CA ALA A 284 -10.83 10.48 -4.15
C ALA A 284 -9.82 10.46 -3.00
N ILE A 285 -9.56 9.26 -2.48
CA ILE A 285 -8.69 9.06 -1.31
C ILE A 285 -7.34 8.54 -1.81
N PHE A 286 -6.30 9.35 -1.72
CA PHE A 286 -5.01 9.01 -2.32
C PHE A 286 -4.04 8.43 -1.31
N ILE A 287 -3.53 7.25 -1.64
CA ILE A 287 -2.53 6.51 -0.88
C ILE A 287 -1.43 6.11 -1.85
N GLY A 288 -0.17 6.21 -1.44
CA GLY A 288 0.95 5.70 -2.22
C GLY A 288 1.99 4.99 -1.37
N ALA A 289 2.83 4.22 -2.04
CA ALA A 289 3.99 3.55 -1.45
C ALA A 289 5.23 3.80 -2.30
N GLU A 290 6.37 4.05 -1.65
CA GLU A 290 7.68 3.83 -2.26
C GLU A 290 8.22 2.46 -1.83
N LEU A 291 8.66 1.68 -2.81
CA LEU A 291 9.35 0.42 -2.57
C LEU A 291 10.81 0.74 -2.31
N TYR A 292 11.32 0.26 -1.18
CA TYR A 292 12.72 0.41 -0.81
C TYR A 292 13.35 -0.96 -0.62
N GLU A 293 14.55 -1.12 -1.18
CA GLU A 293 15.35 -2.32 -1.05
C GLU A 293 16.82 -1.95 -0.83
N ASP A 294 17.39 -2.49 0.24
CA ASP A 294 18.82 -2.54 0.50
C ASP A 294 19.17 -3.95 0.97
N ALA A 295 19.67 -4.78 0.04
CA ALA A 295 20.03 -6.16 0.32
C ALA A 295 21.16 -6.29 1.34
N ALA A 296 22.08 -5.31 1.43
CA ALA A 296 23.17 -5.33 2.40
C ALA A 296 22.68 -5.14 3.84
N ARG A 297 21.55 -4.46 4.03
CA ARG A 297 20.87 -4.28 5.32
C ARG A 297 19.72 -5.26 5.54
N ALA A 298 19.38 -6.07 4.54
CA ALA A 298 18.14 -6.84 4.50
C ALA A 298 16.87 -5.97 4.72
N ALA A 299 16.91 -4.71 4.28
CA ALA A 299 15.78 -3.79 4.38
C ALA A 299 14.93 -3.88 3.11
N TYR A 300 13.68 -4.32 3.26
CA TYR A 300 12.70 -4.46 2.18
C TYR A 300 11.38 -3.84 2.62
N ASN A 301 11.13 -2.59 2.26
CA ASN A 301 10.04 -1.79 2.82
C ASN A 301 9.00 -1.38 1.78
N LEU A 302 7.75 -1.30 2.24
CA LEU A 302 6.74 -0.46 1.63
C LEU A 302 6.59 0.80 2.49
N ASN A 303 7.04 1.93 1.95
CA ASN A 303 7.02 3.22 2.63
C ASN A 303 5.78 4.00 2.22
N TRP A 304 4.79 4.07 3.12
CA TRP A 304 3.46 4.60 2.84
C TRP A 304 3.39 6.13 2.96
N TYR A 305 2.55 6.71 2.12
CA TYR A 305 2.26 8.13 2.08
C TYR A 305 0.77 8.35 1.85
N GLY A 306 0.23 9.40 2.47
CA GLY A 306 -1.08 9.96 2.16
C GLY A 306 -0.92 11.38 1.67
N PHE A 307 -1.82 11.83 0.79
CA PHE A 307 -1.80 13.18 0.23
C PHE A 307 -3.18 13.60 -0.25
N ARG A 308 -3.41 14.91 -0.36
CA ARG A 308 -4.74 15.49 -0.63
C ARG A 308 -5.15 15.38 -2.10
N SER A 309 -4.17 15.41 -3.02
CA SER A 309 -4.43 15.34 -4.46
C SER A 309 -3.26 14.70 -5.21
N HIS A 310 -3.59 13.95 -6.27
CA HIS A 310 -2.60 13.36 -7.16
C HIS A 310 -2.21 14.32 -8.28
N ASN A 311 -0.91 14.59 -8.41
CA ASN A 311 -0.31 15.21 -9.59
C ASN A 311 0.63 14.20 -10.29
N PRO A 312 0.35 13.80 -11.55
CA PRO A 312 1.15 12.81 -12.25
C PRO A 312 2.58 13.27 -12.56
N LEU A 313 2.84 14.58 -12.58
CA LEU A 313 4.17 15.16 -12.84
C LEU A 313 5.06 15.24 -11.59
N ARG A 314 4.50 14.97 -10.41
CA ARG A 314 5.23 15.01 -9.15
C ARG A 314 5.55 13.62 -8.64
N SER A 315 6.70 13.45 -8.00
CA SER A 315 7.08 12.25 -7.25
C SER A 315 6.09 11.99 -6.11
N LEU A 316 6.12 10.79 -5.54
CA LEU A 316 5.29 10.47 -4.39
C LEU A 316 5.60 11.39 -3.18
N ARG A 317 6.86 11.79 -3.00
CA ARG A 317 7.30 12.64 -1.88
C ARG A 317 6.99 14.12 -2.06
N THR A 318 6.76 14.55 -3.28
CA THR A 318 6.51 15.96 -3.60
C THR A 318 5.05 16.24 -3.91
N GLN A 319 4.16 15.24 -3.77
CA GLN A 319 2.71 15.43 -3.82
C GLN A 319 2.28 16.54 -2.85
N THR A 320 1.21 17.23 -3.22
CA THR A 320 0.68 18.33 -2.40
C THR A 320 0.11 17.79 -1.10
N ASN A 321 0.51 18.40 0.02
CA ASN A 321 0.06 18.03 1.37
C ASN A 321 0.33 16.55 1.71
N VAL A 322 1.59 16.14 1.60
CA VAL A 322 2.05 14.77 1.86
C VAL A 322 2.29 14.50 3.36
N SER A 323 1.94 13.30 3.83
CA SER A 323 2.07 12.87 5.24
C SER A 323 3.50 12.66 5.73
N GLY A 324 4.45 12.56 4.80
CA GLY A 324 5.74 11.91 5.03
C GLY A 324 5.64 10.38 5.10
N SER A 325 6.79 9.72 5.11
CA SER A 325 6.93 8.25 4.98
C SER A 325 6.51 7.50 6.24
N ARG A 326 5.71 6.43 6.08
CA ARG A 326 5.44 5.43 7.12
C ARG A 326 5.84 4.04 6.64
N GLY A 327 6.94 3.51 7.15
CA GLY A 327 7.53 2.26 6.72
C GLY A 327 6.81 1.03 7.28
N LEU A 328 6.48 0.09 6.40
CA LEU A 328 6.11 -1.28 6.72
C LEU A 328 7.29 -2.19 6.32
N PRO A 329 8.18 -2.57 7.26
CA PRO A 329 9.35 -3.38 6.96
C PRO A 329 8.92 -4.82 6.75
N LEU A 330 9.10 -5.32 5.54
CA LEU A 330 8.80 -6.68 5.13
C LEU A 330 10.11 -7.45 4.93
N ARG A 331 10.10 -8.49 4.10
CA ARG A 331 11.25 -9.34 3.83
C ARG A 331 11.31 -9.74 2.36
N ASN A 332 12.51 -10.04 1.90
CA ASN A 332 12.75 -10.76 0.65
C ASN A 332 12.69 -12.27 0.91
N GLY A 333 11.47 -12.78 1.01
CA GLY A 333 11.17 -14.18 1.30
C GLY A 333 9.73 -14.32 1.80
N PRO A 334 9.23 -15.55 2.01
CA PRO A 334 7.81 -15.76 2.17
C PRO A 334 7.27 -15.24 3.52
N PHE A 335 6.06 -14.68 3.52
CA PHE A 335 5.33 -14.30 4.74
C PHE A 335 3.81 -14.37 4.55
N ALA A 336 3.11 -14.64 5.65
CA ALA A 336 1.65 -14.62 5.67
C ALA A 336 1.15 -13.17 5.81
N TYR A 337 -0.02 -12.88 5.23
CA TYR A 337 -0.65 -11.57 5.32
C TYR A 337 -2.17 -11.66 5.49
N TRP A 338 -2.74 -10.60 6.05
CA TRP A 338 -4.17 -10.32 6.15
C TRP A 338 -4.43 -8.90 5.64
N LEU A 339 -5.45 -8.76 4.82
CA LEU A 339 -5.95 -7.48 4.32
C LEU A 339 -7.41 -7.34 4.73
N ALA A 340 -7.76 -6.17 5.19
CA ALA A 340 -9.11 -5.80 5.53
C ALA A 340 -9.44 -4.50 4.79
N ILE A 341 -10.35 -4.57 3.81
CA ILE A 341 -10.52 -3.55 2.77
C ILE A 341 -11.97 -3.08 2.72
N ASN A 342 -12.16 -1.79 2.51
CA ASN A 342 -13.40 -1.22 2.01
C ASN A 342 -13.11 -0.05 1.03
N GLY A 343 -14.14 0.71 0.63
CA GLY A 343 -13.98 1.84 -0.28
C GLY A 343 -13.16 3.01 0.29
N GLN A 344 -12.88 3.06 1.59
CA GLN A 344 -12.20 4.18 2.25
C GLN A 344 -10.82 3.87 2.84
N ARG A 345 -10.53 2.60 3.14
CA ARG A 345 -9.27 2.20 3.77
C ARG A 345 -8.89 0.76 3.48
N VAL A 346 -7.62 0.47 3.73
CA VAL A 346 -7.07 -0.87 3.88
C VAL A 346 -6.28 -0.96 5.19
N VAL A 347 -6.49 -2.05 5.92
CA VAL A 347 -5.60 -2.46 7.00
C VAL A 347 -4.81 -3.68 6.54
N ILE A 348 -3.50 -3.60 6.75
CA ILE A 348 -2.53 -4.63 6.37
C ILE A 348 -1.96 -5.22 7.65
N ILE A 349 -1.87 -6.55 7.72
CA ILE A 349 -1.05 -7.27 8.69
C ILE A 349 -0.14 -8.21 7.92
N ALA A 350 1.16 -8.21 8.22
CA ALA A 350 2.14 -9.16 7.71
C ALA A 350 2.83 -9.86 8.87
N ARG A 351 2.90 -11.20 8.83
CA ARG A 351 3.62 -12.01 9.81
C ARG A 351 4.97 -12.44 9.25
N VAL A 352 6.03 -11.80 9.72
CA VAL A 352 7.42 -12.09 9.36
C VAL A 352 8.09 -12.81 10.53
N GLY A 353 8.27 -14.13 10.41
CA GLY A 353 8.72 -14.97 11.52
C GLY A 353 7.70 -14.92 12.66
N THR A 354 8.10 -14.43 13.83
CA THR A 354 7.24 -14.23 15.00
C THR A 354 6.74 -12.80 15.17
N VAL A 355 7.11 -11.89 14.27
CA VAL A 355 6.78 -10.46 14.33
C VAL A 355 5.57 -10.17 13.45
N TYR A 356 4.62 -9.40 13.99
CA TYR A 356 3.45 -8.92 13.25
C TYR A 356 3.61 -7.43 12.98
N LEU A 357 3.51 -7.08 11.71
CA LEU A 357 3.72 -5.74 11.18
C LEU A 357 2.39 -5.28 10.63
N SER A 358 1.87 -4.14 11.09
CA SER A 358 0.58 -3.67 10.62
C SER A 358 0.57 -2.22 10.18
N ALA A 359 -0.25 -1.96 9.16
CA ALA A 359 -0.48 -0.63 8.61
C ALA A 359 -1.98 -0.34 8.50
N TYR A 360 -2.34 0.92 8.74
CA TYR A 360 -3.67 1.47 8.49
C TYR A 360 -3.53 2.59 7.45
N LEU A 361 -4.21 2.44 6.32
CA LEU A 361 -4.11 3.36 5.19
C LEU A 361 -5.51 3.75 4.73
N GLY A 362 -5.96 4.96 5.03
CA GLY A 362 -7.24 5.47 4.59
C GLY A 362 -7.97 6.32 5.61
N PHE A 363 -9.25 6.59 5.36
CA PHE A 363 -10.04 7.43 6.27
C PHE A 363 -10.31 6.74 7.60
N ILE A 364 -10.32 7.53 8.66
CA ILE A 364 -10.84 7.15 9.98
C ILE A 364 -12.34 7.49 10.03
N ASN A 365 -13.04 6.91 11.01
CA ASN A 365 -14.39 7.32 11.35
C ASN A 365 -14.32 8.62 12.17
N ALA A 366 -14.23 9.75 11.48
CA ALA A 366 -14.16 11.07 12.11
C ALA A 366 -15.44 11.37 12.91
N TYR A 367 -15.29 12.00 14.07
CA TYR A 367 -16.43 12.45 14.86
C TYR A 367 -16.96 13.80 14.37
N GLU A 368 -16.13 14.57 13.68
CA GLU A 368 -16.53 15.80 13.02
C GLU A 368 -17.35 15.50 11.76
N PRO A 369 -18.33 16.36 11.44
CA PRO A 369 -19.05 16.23 10.18
C PRO A 369 -18.11 16.45 8.98
N PRO A 370 -18.40 15.86 7.81
CA PRO A 370 -17.60 16.03 6.59
C PRO A 370 -17.43 17.48 6.14
N SER A 371 -18.30 18.40 6.56
CA SER A 371 -18.19 19.84 6.29
C SER A 371 -17.07 20.55 7.07
N ILE A 372 -16.54 19.91 8.11
CA ILE A 372 -15.46 20.43 8.95
C ILE A 372 -14.20 19.61 8.72
N HIS A 373 -14.31 18.28 8.72
CA HIS A 373 -13.19 17.37 8.47
C HIS A 373 -13.39 16.63 7.14
N GLU A 374 -13.10 17.33 6.05
CA GLU A 374 -13.35 16.82 4.70
C GLU A 374 -12.48 15.62 4.31
N TYR A 375 -11.31 15.46 4.96
CA TYR A 375 -10.28 14.49 4.56
C TYR A 375 -9.60 13.85 5.77
N PRO A 376 -10.32 13.04 6.56
CA PRO A 376 -9.82 12.42 7.79
C PRO A 376 -8.90 11.23 7.50
N LEU A 377 -7.85 11.47 6.72
CA LEU A 377 -6.89 10.45 6.29
C LEU A 377 -5.89 10.16 7.40
N ALA A 378 -5.76 8.87 7.75
CA ALA A 378 -4.69 8.36 8.59
C ALA A 378 -3.75 7.45 7.78
N ILE A 379 -2.46 7.62 8.02
CA ILE A 379 -1.39 6.79 7.47
C ILE A 379 -0.54 6.33 8.64
N GLY A 380 -0.67 5.03 8.97
CA GLY A 380 0.09 4.40 10.04
C GLY A 380 0.74 3.12 9.56
N ALA A 381 1.97 2.88 10.01
CA ALA A 381 2.72 1.65 9.80
C ALA A 381 3.62 1.39 11.02
N CYS A 382 4.89 0.99 10.83
CA CYS A 382 5.80 0.59 11.91
C CYS A 382 6.91 1.60 12.24
N GLY A 383 7.00 2.72 11.52
CA GLY A 383 8.03 3.75 11.71
C GLY A 383 8.13 4.67 10.49
N SER A 384 9.19 5.46 10.35
CA SER A 384 9.39 6.37 9.20
C SER A 384 10.76 6.25 8.51
N ALA A 385 11.61 5.33 8.98
CA ALA A 385 12.91 5.08 8.36
C ALA A 385 12.76 4.06 7.24
N GLU A 386 13.25 4.40 6.04
CA GLU A 386 13.16 3.52 4.86
C GLU A 386 14.03 2.28 5.00
N THR A 387 15.08 2.37 5.83
CA THR A 387 16.03 1.30 6.16
C THR A 387 15.57 0.42 7.31
N LEU A 388 14.35 0.62 7.83
CA LEU A 388 13.81 -0.17 8.94
C LEU A 388 13.72 -1.65 8.53
N THR A 389 13.98 -2.55 9.47
CA THR A 389 13.91 -4.00 9.23
C THR A 389 12.96 -4.66 10.23
N PRO A 390 12.39 -5.85 9.91
CA PRO A 390 11.47 -6.55 10.81
C PRO A 390 12.09 -7.00 12.14
N ASP A 391 13.42 -7.05 12.22
CA ASP A 391 14.22 -7.42 13.39
C ASP A 391 14.67 -6.22 14.23
N ALA A 392 14.18 -5.02 13.92
CA ALA A 392 14.49 -3.82 14.70
C ALA A 392 14.12 -3.98 16.18
N THR A 393 15.04 -3.57 17.06
CA THR A 393 14.87 -3.67 18.53
C THR A 393 14.63 -2.32 19.19
N ASP A 394 14.29 -1.29 18.41
CA ASP A 394 14.03 0.07 18.89
C ASP A 394 12.57 0.22 19.30
N ALA A 395 12.28 0.90 20.42
CA ALA A 395 10.90 1.01 20.90
C ALA A 395 9.99 1.89 20.03
N ASN A 396 10.54 2.65 19.09
CA ASN A 396 9.77 3.37 18.07
C ASN A 396 9.23 2.44 16.98
N PHE A 397 9.76 1.22 16.85
CA PHE A 397 9.31 0.20 15.90
C PHE A 397 7.97 -0.40 16.34
N ARG A 398 6.87 0.35 16.17
CA ARG A 398 5.55 -0.06 16.64
C ARG A 398 4.46 0.26 15.63
N CYS A 399 3.41 -0.53 15.66
CA CYS A 399 2.28 -0.40 14.74
C CYS A 399 1.35 0.78 15.06
N PHE A 400 0.50 1.13 14.09
CA PHE A 400 -0.42 2.28 14.13
C PHE A 400 -1.33 2.38 15.37
N PHE A 401 -1.70 1.25 15.98
CA PHE A 401 -2.64 1.24 17.11
C PHE A 401 -1.99 1.58 18.46
N ASP A 402 -0.67 1.41 18.56
CA ASP A 402 0.13 1.86 19.69
C ASP A 402 1.45 2.44 19.16
N PRO A 403 1.39 3.61 18.50
CA PRO A 403 2.46 4.08 17.64
C PRO A 403 3.68 4.54 18.45
N GLY A 404 4.84 4.15 17.96
CA GLY A 404 6.12 4.75 18.30
C GLY A 404 6.30 6.09 17.61
N ARG A 405 7.42 6.78 17.85
CA ARG A 405 7.68 8.07 17.19
C ARG A 405 7.68 7.87 15.68
N TYR A 406 6.88 8.68 14.98
CA TYR A 406 6.73 8.68 13.51
C TYR A 406 6.03 7.45 12.90
N ALA A 407 5.40 6.58 13.68
CA ALA A 407 4.69 5.42 13.12
C ALA A 407 3.29 5.76 12.57
N LEU A 408 2.69 6.89 12.98
CA LEU A 408 1.34 7.31 12.59
C LEU A 408 1.26 8.81 12.34
N ALA A 409 0.66 9.19 11.20
CA ALA A 409 0.25 10.56 10.90
C ALA A 409 -1.24 10.60 10.55
N VAL A 410 -1.91 11.66 10.98
CA VAL A 410 -3.33 11.92 10.70
C VAL A 410 -3.48 13.34 10.17
N ASN A 411 -4.27 13.51 9.11
CA ASN A 411 -4.62 14.81 8.57
C ASN A 411 -5.81 15.38 9.36
N TYR A 412 -5.65 16.56 9.94
CA TYR A 412 -6.64 17.18 10.83
C TYR A 412 -7.59 18.11 10.04
N PRO A 413 -8.70 18.59 10.65
CA PRO A 413 -9.65 19.49 9.99
C PRO A 413 -9.02 20.76 9.37
N ASP A 414 -7.89 21.23 9.92
CA ASP A 414 -7.13 22.36 9.39
C ASP A 414 -6.17 22.00 8.24
N ASN A 415 -6.31 20.79 7.68
CA ASN A 415 -5.47 20.23 6.61
C ASN A 415 -3.99 20.02 6.97
N VAL A 416 -3.65 20.02 8.26
CA VAL A 416 -2.27 19.81 8.73
C VAL A 416 -2.09 18.36 9.18
N TRP A 417 -1.03 17.72 8.69
CA TRP A 417 -0.59 16.42 9.17
C TRP A 417 0.01 16.54 10.58
N ARG A 418 -0.51 15.76 11.52
CA ARG A 418 0.06 15.65 12.87
C ARG A 418 0.40 14.21 13.20
N LEU A 419 1.48 14.06 13.97
CA LEU A 419 1.91 12.76 14.47
C LEU A 419 1.05 12.35 15.66
N HIS A 420 0.76 11.05 15.73
CA HIS A 420 0.22 10.41 16.91
C HIS A 420 1.28 9.44 17.45
N VAL A 421 1.63 9.58 18.72
CA VAL A 421 2.74 8.87 19.35
C VAL A 421 2.35 8.48 20.76
N ASN A 422 2.25 7.20 21.04
CA ASN A 422 2.00 6.72 22.39
C ASN A 422 3.28 6.42 23.14
N ARG A 423 4.29 5.94 22.41
CA ARG A 423 5.56 5.47 22.96
C ARG A 423 6.72 6.23 22.32
N TYR A 424 7.69 6.56 23.15
CA TYR A 424 8.95 7.16 22.74
C TYR A 424 10.07 6.52 23.57
N ALA A 425 11.26 6.36 22.99
CA ALA A 425 12.40 5.92 23.79
C ALA A 425 13.74 6.44 23.29
N SER A 426 14.68 6.49 24.23
CA SER A 426 16.12 6.33 23.97
C SER A 426 16.51 4.87 24.26
N GLY A 427 16.79 4.09 23.22
CA GLY A 427 17.22 2.69 23.35
C GLY A 427 16.09 1.67 23.52
N SER A 428 16.28 0.65 24.37
CA SER A 428 15.39 -0.52 24.50
C SER A 428 14.25 -0.37 25.52
N SER A 429 14.17 0.78 26.20
CA SER A 429 13.17 1.07 27.23
C SER A 429 11.79 1.34 26.62
N ASP A 430 10.72 0.90 27.27
CA ASP A 430 9.35 1.13 26.83
C ASP A 430 8.71 2.28 27.62
N ILE A 431 8.82 3.51 27.12
CA ILE A 431 8.40 4.72 27.84
C ILE A 431 7.23 5.39 27.09
N GLY A 432 6.24 5.87 27.84
CA GLY A 432 5.14 6.66 27.30
C GLY A 432 5.62 8.03 26.80
N ASP A 433 5.16 8.44 25.62
CA ASP A 433 5.47 9.75 25.06
C ASP A 433 4.60 10.85 25.69
N THR A 434 5.22 11.90 26.22
CA THR A 434 4.55 13.05 26.82
C THR A 434 4.65 14.34 25.98
N GLU A 435 5.46 14.33 24.92
CA GLU A 435 5.76 15.52 24.12
C GLU A 435 4.79 15.71 22.95
N THR A 436 4.37 14.61 22.31
CA THR A 436 3.49 14.68 21.12
C THR A 436 2.03 14.82 21.56
N PRO A 437 1.28 15.84 21.09
CA PRO A 437 -0.12 15.98 21.48
C PRO A 437 -1.02 14.85 21.02
N GLY A 438 -0.79 14.31 19.82
CA GLY A 438 -1.59 13.24 19.23
C GLY A 438 -1.35 11.89 19.91
N LYS A 439 -2.43 11.20 20.29
CA LYS A 439 -2.44 9.91 20.99
C LYS A 439 -3.45 8.95 20.36
N VAL A 440 -3.25 7.65 20.59
CA VAL A 440 -4.22 6.59 20.28
C VAL A 440 -4.67 5.96 21.59
N TYR A 441 -5.91 6.20 22.00
CA TYR A 441 -6.56 5.55 23.13
C TYR A 441 -7.12 4.18 22.72
N PRO A 442 -7.18 3.17 23.61
CA PRO A 442 -6.67 3.16 24.99
C PRO A 442 -5.16 2.92 25.07
N SER A 443 -4.49 2.69 23.93
CA SER A 443 -3.07 2.36 23.84
C SER A 443 -2.16 3.36 24.57
N ALA A 444 -2.49 4.64 24.54
CA ALA A 444 -1.76 5.76 25.15
C ALA A 444 -1.84 5.82 26.69
N MET A 445 -2.80 5.14 27.32
CA MET A 445 -3.00 5.23 28.77
C MET A 445 -1.97 4.44 29.59
N SER A 446 -1.14 3.61 28.94
CA SER A 446 -0.18 2.74 29.63
C SER A 446 1.19 3.42 29.68
N THR A 447 1.43 4.26 30.69
CA THR A 447 2.78 4.81 30.94
C THR A 447 3.68 3.77 31.60
N TRP A 448 3.12 2.86 32.40
CA TRP A 448 3.85 1.86 33.21
C TRP A 448 3.33 0.41 33.07
N GLY A 449 2.53 0.11 32.04
CA GLY A 449 2.02 -1.25 31.83
C GLY A 449 0.71 -1.56 32.57
N ASP A 450 0.04 -0.58 33.17
CA ASP A 450 -1.18 -0.78 33.97
C ASP A 450 -2.29 -1.50 33.20
N ARG A 451 -2.34 -1.31 31.88
CA ARG A 451 -3.28 -1.96 30.97
C ARG A 451 -3.04 -3.47 30.82
N ALA A 452 -1.84 -3.96 31.12
CA ALA A 452 -1.56 -5.40 31.11
C ALA A 452 -2.37 -6.17 32.16
N ASN A 453 -3.02 -5.45 33.09
CA ASN A 453 -3.93 -6.01 34.08
C ASN A 453 -5.39 -6.13 33.59
N LEU A 454 -5.74 -5.61 32.41
CA LEU A 454 -7.05 -5.86 31.82
C LEU A 454 -7.21 -7.35 31.50
N ARG A 455 -8.37 -7.90 31.87
CA ARG A 455 -8.73 -9.31 31.76
C ARG A 455 -9.90 -9.50 30.79
N GLU A 456 -10.35 -10.74 30.66
CA GLU A 456 -11.57 -11.05 29.91
C GLU A 456 -12.78 -10.30 30.48
N ASN A 457 -13.80 -10.10 29.64
CA ASN A 457 -15.13 -9.65 30.03
C ASN A 457 -15.76 -10.66 31.01
N LEU A 458 -16.85 -10.25 31.67
CA LEU A 458 -17.56 -11.12 32.64
C LEU A 458 -18.14 -12.40 32.01
N ASP A 459 -18.32 -12.42 30.69
CA ASP A 459 -18.76 -13.58 29.91
C ASP A 459 -17.60 -14.45 29.40
N GLY A 460 -16.35 -14.10 29.74
CA GLY A 460 -15.13 -14.81 29.32
C GLY A 460 -14.60 -14.42 27.95
N THR A 461 -15.24 -13.50 27.22
CA THR A 461 -14.73 -13.01 25.93
C THR A 461 -13.62 -11.98 26.13
N SER A 462 -12.71 -11.84 25.16
CA SER A 462 -11.71 -10.77 25.20
C SER A 462 -12.38 -9.42 24.91
N PRO A 463 -12.09 -8.35 25.69
CA PRO A 463 -12.64 -7.03 25.42
C PRO A 463 -12.14 -6.49 24.07
N VAL A 464 -13.02 -5.82 23.34
CA VAL A 464 -12.66 -5.03 22.16
C VAL A 464 -13.08 -3.58 22.42
N LEU A 465 -12.10 -2.72 22.67
CA LEU A 465 -12.33 -1.28 22.90
C LEU A 465 -12.07 -0.49 21.62
N PRO A 466 -12.80 0.59 21.32
CA PRO A 466 -12.51 1.40 20.15
C PRO A 466 -11.09 2.00 20.24
N LEU A 467 -10.37 2.01 19.11
CA LEU A 467 -9.10 2.73 19.00
C LEU A 467 -9.36 4.18 18.61
N VAL A 468 -9.40 5.06 19.60
CA VAL A 468 -9.76 6.47 19.45
C VAL A 468 -8.52 7.33 19.23
N LEU A 469 -8.52 8.12 18.18
CA LEU A 469 -7.53 9.14 17.88
C LEU A 469 -7.89 10.43 18.60
N GLY A 470 -6.99 10.94 19.42
CA GLY A 470 -7.19 12.20 20.12
C GLY A 470 -5.93 13.07 20.10
N SER A 471 -6.10 14.34 20.40
CA SER A 471 -5.02 15.29 20.64
C SER A 471 -5.22 16.00 21.97
N SER A 472 -4.12 16.36 22.64
CA SER A 472 -4.13 17.26 23.80
C SER A 472 -4.00 18.75 23.41
N SER A 473 -3.66 19.04 22.15
CA SER A 473 -3.50 20.40 21.62
C SER A 473 -3.82 20.44 20.10
N PRO A 474 -4.99 20.94 19.70
CA PRO A 474 -6.14 21.24 20.56
C PRO A 474 -6.65 19.98 21.26
N ARG A 475 -7.27 20.13 22.44
CA ARG A 475 -7.92 19.01 23.13
C ARG A 475 -9.12 18.55 22.33
N HIS A 476 -8.99 17.42 21.64
CA HIS A 476 -9.98 17.04 20.65
C HIS A 476 -9.92 15.54 20.32
N PRO A 477 -11.01 14.77 20.51
CA PRO A 477 -11.14 13.44 19.94
C PRO A 477 -11.52 13.56 18.46
N LEU A 478 -10.67 13.05 17.57
CA LEU A 478 -10.83 13.14 16.11
C LEU A 478 -11.74 12.04 15.57
N GLY A 479 -11.76 10.87 16.20
CA GLY A 479 -12.49 9.73 15.68
C GLY A 479 -11.82 8.40 15.96
N GLU A 480 -12.25 7.37 15.25
CA GLU A 480 -11.82 5.99 15.48
C GLU A 480 -11.26 5.35 14.22
N PHE A 481 -10.30 4.44 14.39
CA PHE A 481 -9.90 3.57 13.28
C PHE A 481 -11.08 2.68 12.85
N ASP A 482 -11.41 2.70 11.57
CA ASP A 482 -12.47 1.84 11.04
C ASP A 482 -12.06 0.36 11.12
N GLY A 483 -12.90 -0.45 11.77
CA GLY A 483 -12.72 -1.90 11.94
C GLY A 483 -11.47 -2.32 12.69
N CYS A 484 -10.90 -1.45 13.54
CA CYS A 484 -9.81 -1.80 14.43
C CYS A 484 -10.18 -1.42 15.87
N GLY A 485 -10.08 -2.38 16.79
CA GLY A 485 -10.24 -2.17 18.22
C GLY A 485 -8.98 -2.55 18.98
N TRP A 486 -8.81 -2.05 20.20
CA TRP A 486 -7.81 -2.53 21.13
C TRP A 486 -8.33 -3.78 21.82
N THR A 487 -7.46 -4.76 22.08
CA THR A 487 -7.79 -5.94 22.89
C THR A 487 -6.62 -6.31 23.79
N THR A 488 -6.88 -7.13 24.81
CA THR A 488 -5.83 -7.66 25.68
C THR A 488 -5.21 -8.92 25.08
N GLY A 489 -3.89 -9.08 25.21
CA GLY A 489 -3.18 -10.32 24.95
C GLY A 489 -3.25 -11.33 26.11
N PHE A 490 -3.95 -11.00 27.20
CA PHE A 490 -4.20 -11.94 28.28
C PHE A 490 -5.12 -13.06 27.75
N SER A 491 -4.69 -14.31 27.85
CA SER A 491 -5.36 -15.49 27.26
C SER A 491 -5.66 -15.38 25.76
N THR A 492 -5.06 -14.43 25.04
CA THR A 492 -5.37 -14.11 23.65
C THR A 492 -4.08 -14.02 22.86
N ALA A 493 -3.81 -15.03 22.03
CA ALA A 493 -2.66 -15.01 21.13
C ALA A 493 -3.00 -14.28 19.82
N SER A 494 -1.98 -13.84 19.08
CA SER A 494 -2.18 -13.38 17.69
C SER A 494 -2.86 -14.46 16.86
N GLU A 495 -3.71 -14.05 15.91
CA GLU A 495 -4.59 -14.89 15.08
C GLU A 495 -5.76 -15.55 15.81
N SER A 496 -5.95 -15.29 17.11
CA SER A 496 -7.13 -15.77 17.85
C SER A 496 -8.39 -15.04 17.39
N ARG A 497 -9.48 -15.79 17.19
CA ARG A 497 -10.82 -15.25 16.95
C ARG A 497 -11.38 -14.66 18.25
N ILE A 498 -12.03 -13.51 18.13
CA ILE A 498 -12.81 -12.89 19.21
C ILE A 498 -14.22 -12.62 18.66
N ASP A 499 -15.24 -13.18 19.30
CA ASP A 499 -16.63 -12.84 19.01
C ASP A 499 -17.09 -11.75 20.00
N HIS A 500 -17.41 -10.57 19.50
CA HIS A 500 -17.77 -9.41 20.31
C HIS A 500 -18.82 -8.53 19.61
N ASP A 501 -19.87 -8.16 20.32
CA ASP A 501 -20.99 -7.33 19.83
C ASP A 501 -21.57 -7.80 18.48
N GLY A 502 -21.72 -9.13 18.33
CA GLY A 502 -22.28 -9.74 17.12
C GLY A 502 -21.37 -9.70 15.89
N ALA A 503 -20.09 -9.34 16.06
CA ALA A 503 -19.07 -9.39 15.02
C ALA A 503 -17.91 -10.31 15.41
N ALA A 504 -17.29 -10.90 14.39
CA ALA A 504 -16.06 -11.65 14.46
C ALA A 504 -14.85 -10.72 14.27
N TRP A 505 -13.89 -10.86 15.15
CA TRP A 505 -12.63 -10.15 15.13
C TRP A 505 -11.46 -11.12 15.20
N MET A 506 -10.27 -10.64 14.87
CA MET A 506 -9.03 -11.40 15.01
C MET A 506 -7.95 -10.57 15.69
N ALA A 507 -7.33 -11.13 16.72
CA ALA A 507 -6.31 -10.45 17.52
C ALA A 507 -4.95 -10.47 16.82
N PHE A 508 -4.18 -9.39 16.98
CA PHE A 508 -2.80 -9.28 16.52
C PHE A 508 -1.97 -8.47 17.50
N GLN A 509 -0.76 -8.95 17.80
CA GLN A 509 0.22 -8.25 18.62
C GLN A 509 0.86 -7.04 17.89
N ASN A 510 1.54 -6.19 18.66
CA ASN A 510 2.41 -5.14 18.15
C ASN A 510 3.74 -5.73 17.63
N ALA A 511 4.48 -4.94 16.84
CA ALA A 511 5.77 -5.33 16.29
C ALA A 511 6.87 -5.47 17.36
N PHE A 512 6.98 -4.52 18.29
CA PHE A 512 8.09 -4.49 19.27
C PHE A 512 7.80 -5.21 20.60
N ARG A 513 6.55 -5.28 21.04
CA ARG A 513 6.17 -5.89 22.34
C ARG A 513 4.95 -6.79 22.20
N ILE A 514 4.92 -7.82 23.06
CA ILE A 514 3.88 -8.85 23.11
C ILE A 514 3.26 -9.01 24.51
N SER A 515 3.49 -8.08 25.43
CA SER A 515 2.79 -8.08 26.72
C SER A 515 1.28 -7.87 26.49
N PRO A 516 0.42 -8.25 27.46
CA PRO A 516 -1.03 -8.20 27.29
C PRO A 516 -1.61 -6.86 26.84
N ASP A 517 -0.91 -5.74 27.05
CA ASP A 517 -1.36 -4.42 26.60
C ASP A 517 -1.06 -4.09 25.12
N ASN A 518 -0.30 -4.92 24.41
CA ASN A 518 0.21 -4.63 23.06
C ASN A 518 -0.53 -5.41 21.97
N TYR A 519 -1.86 -5.51 22.05
CA TYR A 519 -2.69 -6.19 21.07
C TYR A 519 -3.80 -5.29 20.54
N PHE A 520 -4.18 -5.53 19.28
CA PHE A 520 -5.37 -4.97 18.66
C PHE A 520 -6.18 -6.08 18.00
N ALA A 521 -7.46 -5.85 17.81
CA ALA A 521 -8.40 -6.71 17.14
C ALA A 521 -8.80 -6.08 15.79
N LEU A 522 -8.72 -6.86 14.72
CA LEU A 522 -9.20 -6.50 13.39
C LEU A 522 -10.58 -7.11 13.16
N LYS A 523 -11.55 -6.29 12.79
CA LYS A 523 -12.91 -6.76 12.44
C LYS A 523 -12.87 -7.57 11.14
N LEU A 524 -13.60 -8.68 11.08
CA LEU A 524 -13.66 -9.55 9.89
C LEU A 524 -14.97 -9.36 9.12
N ASP A 525 -16.10 -9.25 9.81
CA ASP A 525 -17.44 -9.13 9.22
C ASP A 525 -18.12 -7.81 9.55
#